data_AF-X0QYH5-F1
#
_entry.id   AF-X0QYH5-F1
#
_cell.length_a   1.000
_cell.length_b   1.000
_cell.length_c   1.000
_cell.angle_alpha   90.00
_cell.angle_beta   90.00
_cell.angle_gamma   90.00
#
_symmetry.space_group_name_H-M   'P 1'
#
loop_
_entity.id
_entity.type
_entity.pdbx_description
1 polymer ?
#
loop_
_entity_poly.entity_id
_entity_poly.type
_entity_poly.pdbx_seq_one_letter_code
_entity_poly.pdbx_strand_id
1 'polypeptide(L)' 'MSNTYLTTDELAERIKYDARTIRNQMKDTVLIENIHYIRPFGGRKILYVWERIEEDMCKPVMSAINGMALQ' A
#
# COMPACT_ATOMS: atom_id res chain seq x y z
N MET A 1 -4.95 8.00 18.69
CA MET A 1 -4.87 7.51 17.30
C MET A 1 -3.71 8.22 16.63
N SER A 2 -2.53 7.61 16.67
CA SER A 2 -1.31 8.11 16.04
C SER A 2 -1.17 7.40 14.71
N ASN A 3 -1.29 8.10 13.58
CA ASN A 3 -1.00 7.50 12.27
C ASN A 3 0.53 7.38 12.13
N THR A 4 1.00 6.15 11.93
CA THR A 4 2.41 5.84 11.80
C THR A 4 2.81 6.00 10.34
N TYR A 5 3.57 7.07 10.07
CA TYR A 5 4.10 7.33 8.74
C TYR A 5 5.44 6.62 8.55
N LEU A 6 5.50 5.76 7.55
CA LEU A 6 6.67 4.98 7.20
C LEU A 6 7.21 5.42 5.85
N THR A 7 8.52 5.42 5.71
CA THR A 7 9.18 5.47 4.39
C THR A 7 9.04 4.13 3.67
N THR A 8 9.50 4.08 2.41
CA THR A 8 9.46 2.81 1.65
C THR A 8 10.31 1.74 2.31
N ASP A 9 11.49 2.10 2.82
CA ASP A 9 12.43 1.19 3.47
C ASP A 9 11.90 0.70 4.82
N GLU A 10 11.33 1.58 5.64
CA GLU A 10 10.72 1.18 6.92
C GLU A 10 9.51 0.26 6.72
N LEU A 11 8.69 0.54 5.70
CA LEU A 11 7.59 -0.35 5.32
C LEU A 11 8.13 -1.71 4.86
N ALA A 12 9.17 -1.71 4.02
CA ALA A 12 9.84 -2.91 3.51
C ALA A 12 10.30 -3.84 4.64
N GLU A 13 10.98 -3.28 5.65
CA GLU A 13 11.40 -4.04 6.83
C GLU A 13 10.22 -4.60 7.63
N ARG A 14 9.13 -3.82 7.75
CA ARG A 14 7.97 -4.18 8.57
C ARG A 14 7.12 -5.29 7.96
N ILE A 15 6.84 -5.23 6.66
CA ILE A 15 6.11 -6.29 5.94
C ILE A 15 7.04 -7.36 5.36
N LYS A 16 8.35 -7.22 5.56
CA LYS A 16 9.42 -8.12 5.08
C LYS A 16 9.42 -8.30 3.56
N TYR A 17 9.16 -7.21 2.84
CA TYR A 17 9.28 -7.15 1.38
C TYR A 17 10.49 -6.33 0.98
N ASP A 18 10.88 -6.44 -0.29
CA ASP A 18 11.90 -5.55 -0.84
C ASP A 18 11.32 -4.17 -1.21
N ALA A 19 12.03 -3.09 -0.89
CA ALA A 19 11.61 -1.72 -1.16
C ALA A 19 11.33 -1.47 -2.67
N ARG A 20 12.05 -2.15 -3.56
CA ARG A 20 11.83 -2.09 -5.01
C ARG A 20 10.49 -2.73 -5.39
N THR A 21 10.14 -3.86 -4.77
CA THR A 21 8.86 -4.53 -5.00
C THR A 21 7.71 -3.67 -4.55
N ILE A 22 7.81 -3.04 -3.38
CA ILE A 22 6.78 -2.11 -2.89
C ILE A 22 6.59 -0.96 -3.88
N ARG A 23 7.66 -0.33 -4.34
CA ARG A 23 7.59 0.83 -5.24
C ARG A 23 7.11 0.51 -6.65
N ASN A 24 7.47 -0.65 -7.20
CA ASN A 24 7.23 -0.98 -8.60
C ASN A 24 6.01 -1.89 -8.82
N GLN A 25 5.67 -2.72 -7.84
CA GLN A 25 4.60 -3.73 -7.99
C GLN A 25 3.40 -3.42 -7.10
N MET A 26 3.62 -3.06 -5.83
CA MET A 26 2.54 -2.85 -4.87
C MET A 26 1.97 -1.44 -4.92
N LYS A 27 2.81 -0.44 -5.16
CA LYS A 27 2.41 0.94 -5.41
C LYS A 27 1.50 0.99 -6.63
N ASP A 28 0.34 1.63 -6.48
CA ASP A 28 -0.71 1.82 -7.49
C ASP A 28 -1.53 0.56 -7.85
N THR A 29 -1.07 -0.66 -7.52
CA THR A 29 -1.86 -1.90 -7.65
C THR A 29 -2.65 -2.20 -6.38
N VAL A 30 -1.96 -2.20 -5.23
CA VAL A 30 -2.51 -2.53 -3.91
C VAL A 30 -2.53 -1.29 -3.03
N LEU A 31 -1.46 -0.49 -3.06
CA LEU A 31 -1.34 0.72 -2.28
C LEU A 31 -1.92 1.91 -3.06
N ILE A 32 -3.05 2.41 -2.58
CA ILE A 32 -3.80 3.53 -3.17
C ILE A 32 -3.32 4.89 -2.61
N GLU A 33 -3.10 5.86 -3.50
CA GLU A 33 -2.75 7.25 -3.13
C GLU A 33 -3.87 7.92 -2.30
N ASN A 34 -3.49 8.74 -1.32
CA ASN A 34 -4.36 9.35 -0.30
C ASN A 34 -5.01 8.38 0.70
N ILE A 35 -4.91 7.07 0.50
CA ILE A 35 -5.40 6.06 1.45
C ILE A 35 -4.22 5.40 2.16
N HIS A 36 -3.36 4.72 1.40
CA HIS A 36 -2.23 3.94 1.89
C HIS A 36 -0.93 4.73 1.90
N TYR A 37 -0.81 5.72 1.02
CA TYR A 37 0.34 6.60 0.96
C TYR A 37 -0.04 8.02 0.60
N ILE A 38 0.79 8.97 1.03
CA ILE A 38 0.66 10.39 0.74
C ILE A 38 1.97 10.94 0.19
N ARG A 39 1.87 12.01 -0.61
CA ARG A 39 3.01 12.77 -1.13
C ARG A 39 3.03 14.16 -0.49
N PRO A 40 3.69 14.33 0.66
CA PRO A 40 3.69 15.61 1.34
C PRO A 40 4.50 16.67 0.57
N PHE A 41 4.02 17.91 0.60
CA PHE A 41 4.70 19.11 0.07
C PHE A 41 5.06 19.08 -1.43
N GLY A 42 4.35 18.29 -2.25
CA GLY A 42 4.62 18.18 -3.69
C GLY A 42 6.02 17.64 -4.03
N GLY A 43 6.72 17.10 -3.03
CA GLY A 43 8.05 16.53 -3.19
C GLY A 43 8.00 15.12 -3.80
N ARG A 44 9.19 14.57 -4.08
CA ARG A 44 9.36 13.19 -4.55
C ARG A 44 9.25 12.15 -3.42
N LYS A 45 9.14 12.60 -2.18
CA LYS A 45 9.07 11.72 -1.01
C LYS A 45 7.65 11.18 -0.86
N ILE A 46 7.53 9.87 -0.67
CA ILE A 46 6.27 9.18 -0.40
C ILE A 46 6.32 8.71 1.05
N LEU A 47 5.24 8.95 1.78
CA LEU A 47 5.03 8.43 3.12
C LEU A 47 3.85 7.46 3.09
N TYR A 48 4.03 6.30 3.69
CA TYR A 48 3.02 5.25 3.81
C TYR A 48 2.38 5.31 5.18
N VAL A 49 1.08 5.02 5.27
CA VAL A 49 0.32 5.01 6.53
C VAL A 49 0.15 3.56 6.97
N TRP A 50 0.87 3.15 8.02
CA TRP A 50 0.88 1.75 8.48
C TRP A 50 -0.53 1.24 8.79
N GLU A 51 -1.33 2.00 9.51
CA GLU A 51 -2.65 1.55 9.97
C GLU A 51 -3.56 1.17 8.79
N ARG A 52 -3.46 1.92 7.69
CA ARG A 52 -4.25 1.68 6.47
C ARG A 52 -3.78 0.45 5.73
N ILE A 53 -2.47 0.24 5.67
CA ILE A 53 -1.86 -0.93 5.05
C ILE A 53 -2.17 -2.19 5.86
N GLU A 54 -2.06 -2.13 7.19
CA GLU A 54 -2.39 -3.24 8.08
C GLU A 54 -3.86 -3.64 7.98
N GLU A 55 -4.77 -2.65 7.94
CA GLU A 55 -6.20 -2.90 7.74
C GLU A 55 -6.47 -3.60 6.40
N ASP A 56 -5.82 -3.18 5.31
CA ASP A 56 -6.01 -3.76 3.99
C ASP A 56 -5.37 -5.16 3.86
N MET A 57 -4.24 -5.39 4.52
CA MET A 57 -3.63 -6.72 4.65
C MET A 57 -4.51 -7.71 5.43
N CYS A 58 -5.31 -7.21 6.38
CA CYS A 58 -6.23 -8.02 7.17
C CYS A 58 -7.55 -8.31 6.43
N LYS A 59 -7.89 -7.50 5.43
CA LYS A 59 -9.06 -7.77 4.57
C LYS A 59 -8.75 -8.96 3.66
N PRO A 60 -9.61 -10.00 3.62
CA PRO A 60 -9.48 -11.04 2.62
C PRO A 60 -9.56 -10.41 1.24
N VAL A 61 -8.67 -10.82 0.33
CA VAL A 61 -8.67 -10.41 -1.09
C VAL A 61 -9.95 -10.95 -1.75
N MET A 62 -11.09 -10.29 -1.50
CA MET A 62 -12.34 -10.50 -2.23
C MET A 62 -12.47 -9.43 -3.31
N SER A 63 -11.47 -9.30 -4.18
CA SER A 63 -11.60 -8.47 -5.37
C SER A 63 -10.68 -8.94 -6.50
N ALA A 64 -11.00 -10.11 -7.08
CA ALA A 64 -10.71 -10.44 -8.47
C ALA A 64 -11.54 -11.65 -8.97
N ILE A 65 -12.84 -11.72 -8.64
CA ILE A 65 -13.77 -12.63 -9.34
C ILE A 65 -14.90 -11.81 -9.98
N ASN A 66 -14.53 -10.81 -10.78
CA ASN A 66 -15.42 -10.25 -11.80
C ASN A 66 -14.83 -10.60 -13.17
N GLY A 67 -15.02 -11.86 -13.59
CA GLY A 67 -14.49 -12.38 -14.85
C GLY A 67 -15.12 -13.67 -15.37
N MET A 68 -16.21 -14.14 -14.78
CA MET A 68 -17.02 -15.23 -15.33
C MET A 68 -18.50 -14.83 -15.33
N ALA A 69 -18.83 -13.85 -16.18
CA ALA A 69 -20.16 -13.84 -16.78
C ALA A 69 -20.12 -14.87 -17.91
N LEU A 70 -20.73 -16.03 -17.65
CA LEU A 70 -21.02 -17.06 -18.65
C LEU A 70 -21.73 -16.43 -19.85
N GLN A 71 -21.12 -16.54 -21.03
CA GLN A 71 -21.86 -16.63 -22.29
C GLN A 71 -22.29 -18.07 -22.52
#